data_AF-A0A821H594-F1
#
_entry.id   AF-A0A821H594-F1
#
_cell.length_a   1.000
_cell.length_b   1.000
_cell.length_c   1.000
_cell.angle_alpha   90.00
_cell.angle_beta   90.00
_cell.angle_gamma   90.00
#
_symmetry.space_group_name_H-M   'P 1'
#
loop_
_entity.id
_entity.type
_entity.pdbx_description
1 polymer ?
#
loop_
_entity_poly.entity_id
_entity_poly.type
_entity_poly.pdbx_seq_one_letter_code
_entity_poly.pdbx_strand_id
1 'polypeptide(L)'
;MHDSLEQCPVRGYFRGSREINLGNGPMQRLKKSYERFLYMAAKYPLQDSNDFVPPTYAIDIMWHAHMQEPLKYAADCLRLVGYIISHSPWPIIEDKKMKKKRDTTDKIWKEEFQSEISTDHLYNTVEETYD
;
A
#
# COMPACT_ATOMS: atom_id res chain seq x y z
N MET A 1 -18.19 16.97 17.83
CA MET A 1 -16.84 17.44 17.44
C MET A 1 -16.10 16.29 16.75
N HIS A 2 -16.68 15.79 15.65
CA HIS A 2 -16.20 14.62 14.89
C HIS A 2 -16.36 14.98 13.42
N ASP A 3 -15.52 15.87 12.87
CA ASP A 3 -15.61 16.15 11.42
C ASP A 3 -14.43 16.95 10.84
N SER A 4 -13.18 16.51 11.05
CA SER A 4 -12.04 17.24 10.43
C SER A 4 -10.87 16.37 9.96
N LEU A 5 -11.01 15.05 9.94
CA LEU A 5 -9.94 14.15 9.46
C LEU A 5 -10.38 13.21 8.32
N GLU A 6 -11.65 13.18 7.93
CA GLU A 6 -12.13 12.35 6.80
C GLU A 6 -11.81 12.94 5.41
N GLN A 7 -11.33 14.19 5.37
CA GLN A 7 -11.05 14.93 4.13
C GLN A 7 -9.64 15.53 4.13
N CYS A 8 -8.62 14.82 4.61
CA CYS A 8 -7.26 15.20 4.28
C CYS A 8 -6.88 14.52 2.97
N PRO A 9 -6.99 15.20 1.80
CA PRO A 9 -6.40 14.67 0.58
C PRO A 9 -4.90 14.59 0.81
N VAL A 10 -4.39 13.37 0.93
CA VAL A 10 -3.01 13.08 0.56
C VAL A 10 -2.84 13.66 -0.84
N ARG A 11 -2.03 14.71 -1.00
CA ARG A 11 -2.13 15.69 -2.10
C ARG A 11 -2.00 14.99 -3.47
N GLY A 12 -3.13 14.72 -4.12
CA GLY A 12 -3.20 14.02 -5.41
C GLY A 12 -3.34 12.49 -5.35
N TYR A 13 -3.73 11.90 -4.21
CA TYR A 13 -4.27 10.55 -4.12
C TYR A 13 -5.80 10.63 -4.01
N PHE A 14 -6.50 10.19 -5.05
CA PHE A 14 -7.94 10.00 -4.96
C PHE A 14 -8.23 8.66 -4.29
N ARG A 15 -8.72 8.69 -3.04
CA ARG A 15 -9.32 7.53 -2.33
C ARG A 15 -10.47 6.88 -3.10
N GLY A 16 -10.96 7.50 -4.18
CA GLY A 16 -12.27 7.32 -4.84
C GLY A 16 -12.74 5.91 -5.19
N SER A 17 -11.93 4.86 -5.04
CA SER A 17 -12.47 3.50 -4.91
C SER A 17 -11.79 2.76 -3.75
N ARG A 18 -12.58 2.48 -2.71
CA ARG A 18 -12.25 1.44 -1.70
C ARG A 18 -12.20 0.04 -2.32
N GLU A 19 -12.55 -0.07 -3.60
CA GLU A 19 -12.60 -1.31 -4.35
C GLU A 19 -11.50 -1.36 -5.42
N ILE A 20 -10.93 -2.55 -5.59
CA ILE A 20 -10.15 -2.91 -6.77
C ILE A 20 -11.13 -3.42 -7.81
N ASN A 21 -11.17 -2.78 -8.98
CA ASN A 21 -12.02 -3.23 -10.06
C ASN A 21 -11.46 -4.53 -10.66
N LEU A 22 -12.24 -5.61 -10.58
CA LEU A 22 -11.83 -6.95 -10.99
C LEU A 22 -11.86 -7.15 -12.51
N GLY A 23 -12.65 -6.35 -13.24
CA GLY A 23 -12.64 -6.30 -14.71
C GLY A 23 -11.38 -5.68 -15.28
N ASN A 24 -10.57 -4.98 -14.47
CA ASN A 24 -9.27 -4.49 -14.89
C ASN A 24 -8.23 -5.61 -14.93
N GLY A 25 -7.28 -5.52 -15.86
CA GLY A 25 -6.18 -6.46 -15.97
C GLY A 25 -5.30 -6.52 -14.70
N PRO A 26 -4.56 -7.63 -14.48
CA PRO A 26 -3.75 -7.84 -13.29
C PRO A 26 -2.79 -6.68 -12.96
N MET A 27 -2.22 -6.04 -14.00
CA MET A 27 -1.31 -4.91 -13.84
C MET A 27 -2.00 -3.67 -13.25
N GLN A 28 -3.23 -3.36 -13.69
CA GLN A 28 -4.00 -2.24 -13.16
C GLN A 28 -4.45 -2.50 -11.72
N ARG A 29 -4.80 -3.75 -11.38
CA ARG A 29 -5.10 -4.14 -10.00
C ARG A 29 -3.88 -4.00 -9.09
N LEU A 30 -2.73 -4.47 -9.56
CA LEU A 30 -1.47 -4.35 -8.81
C LEU A 30 -1.05 -2.89 -8.63
N LYS A 31 -1.22 -2.06 -9.66
CA LYS A 31 -1.04 -0.60 -9.57
C LYS A 31 -1.91 -0.02 -8.46
N LYS A 32 -3.18 -0.44 -8.37
CA LYS A 32 -4.09 0.04 -7.31
C LYS A 32 -3.63 -0.37 -5.91
N SER A 33 -3.14 -1.60 -5.72
CA SER A 33 -2.54 -2.03 -4.44
C SER A 33 -1.30 -1.21 -4.11
N TYR A 34 -0.46 -0.86 -5.09
CA TYR A 34 0.69 0.02 -4.88
C TYR A 34 0.29 1.46 -4.52
N GLU A 35 -0.75 2.00 -5.16
CA GLU A 35 -1.30 3.31 -4.79
C GLU A 35 -1.81 3.31 -3.33
N ARG A 36 -2.50 2.26 -2.90
CA ARG A 36 -2.96 2.07 -1.51
C ARG A 36 -1.79 2.03 -0.51
N PHE A 37 -0.71 1.38 -0.90
CA PHE A 37 0.53 1.35 -0.15
C PHE A 37 1.13 2.76 0.05
N LEU A 38 1.16 3.58 -1.00
CA LEU A 38 1.61 4.98 -0.90
C LEU A 38 0.68 5.82 -0.01
N TYR A 39 -0.63 5.57 -0.05
CA TYR A 39 -1.59 6.20 0.86
C TYR A 39 -1.33 5.82 2.32
N MET A 40 -1.07 4.54 2.60
CA MET A 40 -0.73 4.07 3.94
C MET A 40 0.54 4.78 4.46
N ALA A 41 1.54 4.97 3.59
CA ALA A 41 2.75 5.72 3.91
C ALA A 41 2.49 7.17 4.29
N ALA A 42 1.57 7.83 3.59
CA ALA A 42 1.22 9.21 3.88
C ALA A 42 0.37 9.35 5.16
N LYS A 43 -0.57 8.42 5.39
CA LYS A 43 -1.53 8.50 6.49
C LYS A 43 -0.99 7.97 7.82
N TYR A 44 -0.12 6.97 7.77
CA TYR A 44 0.49 6.33 8.94
C TYR A 44 2.01 6.47 8.90
N PRO A 45 2.55 7.72 8.92
CA PRO A 45 3.98 7.92 8.96
C PRO A 45 4.50 7.38 10.28
N LEU A 46 5.40 6.39 10.22
CA LEU A 46 6.01 5.84 11.42
C LEU A 46 7.06 6.84 11.90
N GLN A 47 6.72 7.53 12.98
CA GLN A 47 7.58 8.53 13.60
C GLN A 47 8.89 7.85 14.05
N ASP A 48 10.01 8.44 13.62
CA ASP A 48 11.38 8.21 14.08
C ASP A 48 12.08 6.89 13.73
N SER A 49 11.49 6.06 12.88
CA SER A 49 12.20 4.91 12.35
C SER A 49 11.81 4.70 10.90
N ASN A 50 12.78 4.29 10.08
CA ASN A 50 12.61 3.89 8.69
C ASN A 50 11.75 2.61 8.56
N ASP A 51 10.84 2.41 9.52
CA ASP A 51 10.07 1.21 9.85
C ASP A 51 8.86 1.08 8.95
N PHE A 52 8.95 1.58 7.73
CA PHE A 52 7.87 1.49 6.78
C PHE A 52 7.41 0.03 6.62
N VAL A 53 6.09 -0.13 6.60
CA VAL A 53 5.35 -1.37 6.43
C VAL A 53 6.00 -2.29 5.38
N PRO A 54 6.34 -3.55 5.69
CA PRO A 54 6.89 -4.44 4.68
C PRO A 54 5.82 -4.70 3.60
N PRO A 55 6.07 -4.32 2.33
CA PRO A 55 5.15 -4.62 1.23
C PRO A 55 4.98 -6.14 1.09
N THR A 56 3.88 -6.55 0.45
CA THR A 56 3.84 -7.90 -0.15
C THR A 56 4.78 -7.95 -1.34
N TYR A 57 5.24 -9.14 -1.71
CA TYR A 57 6.11 -9.33 -2.88
C TYR A 57 5.57 -8.66 -4.15
N ALA A 58 4.25 -8.76 -4.39
CA ALA A 58 3.62 -8.13 -5.55
C ALA A 58 3.72 -6.59 -5.51
N ILE A 59 3.42 -5.97 -4.36
CA ILE A 59 3.54 -4.52 -4.18
C ILE A 59 5.00 -4.08 -4.28
N ASP A 60 5.92 -4.88 -3.73
CA ASP A 60 7.36 -4.62 -3.77
C ASP A 60 7.91 -4.61 -5.20
N ILE A 61 7.46 -5.52 -6.06
CA ILE A 61 7.80 -5.49 -7.51
C ILE A 61 7.36 -4.17 -8.15
N MET A 62 6.13 -3.72 -7.90
CA MET A 62 5.64 -2.46 -8.45
C MET A 62 6.43 -1.26 -7.90
N TRP A 63 6.81 -1.31 -6.62
CA TRP A 63 7.66 -0.30 -6.02
C TRP A 63 9.06 -0.28 -6.66
N HIS A 64 9.68 -1.43 -6.85
CA HIS A 64 10.96 -1.57 -7.56
C HIS A 64 10.90 -1.02 -8.97
N ALA A 65 9.81 -1.29 -9.71
CA ALA A 65 9.59 -0.73 -11.04
C ALA A 65 9.50 0.80 -11.01
N HIS A 66 8.81 1.38 -10.01
CA HIS A 66 8.73 2.82 -9.85
C HIS A 66 10.10 3.44 -9.51
N MET A 67 10.90 2.79 -8.65
CA MET A 67 12.24 3.24 -8.29
C MET A 67 13.24 3.24 -9.46
N GLN A 68 12.99 2.49 -10.55
CA GLN A 68 13.82 2.54 -11.76
C GLN A 68 13.78 3.90 -12.47
N GLU A 69 12.86 4.78 -12.09
CA GLU A 69 12.73 6.15 -12.58
C GLU A 69 12.90 7.14 -11.41
N PRO A 70 14.13 7.35 -10.89
CA PRO A 70 14.35 7.98 -9.59
C PRO A 70 13.78 9.40 -9.46
N LEU A 71 13.80 10.18 -10.55
CA LEU A 71 13.26 11.53 -10.57
C LEU A 71 11.73 11.53 -10.46
N LYS A 72 11.05 10.63 -11.18
CA LYS A 72 9.59 10.47 -11.09
C LYS A 72 9.19 9.94 -9.71
N TYR A 73 9.93 8.94 -9.23
CA TYR A 73 9.75 8.38 -7.90
C TYR A 73 9.85 9.44 -6.80
N ALA A 74 10.93 10.23 -6.80
CA ALA A 74 11.11 11.30 -5.82
C ALA A 74 10.00 12.35 -5.93
N ALA A 75 9.63 12.77 -7.14
CA ALA A 75 8.56 13.74 -7.35
C ALA A 75 7.21 13.22 -6.83
N ASP A 76 6.85 11.96 -7.12
CA ASP A 76 5.61 11.35 -6.65
C ASP A 76 5.61 11.14 -5.14
N CYS A 77 6.70 10.67 -4.55
CA CYS A 77 6.83 10.54 -3.10
C CYS A 77 6.71 11.89 -2.38
N LEU A 78 7.40 12.93 -2.86
CA LEU A 78 7.30 14.27 -2.29
C LEU A 78 5.89 14.87 -2.45
N ARG A 79 5.25 14.63 -3.60
CA ARG A 79 3.90 15.12 -3.89
C ARG A 79 2.84 14.43 -3.03
N LEU A 80 2.91 13.10 -2.94
CA LEU A 80 1.90 12.27 -2.28
C LEU A 80 2.17 12.17 -0.78
N VAL A 81 3.39 11.82 -0.39
CA VAL A 81 3.74 11.38 0.97
C VAL A 81 4.44 12.51 1.76
N GLY A 82 5.11 13.44 1.07
CA GLY A 82 5.83 14.56 1.66
C GLY A 82 7.32 14.28 1.95
N TYR A 83 7.76 13.04 1.77
CA TYR A 83 9.16 12.61 1.88
C TYR A 83 9.42 11.44 0.91
N ILE A 84 10.70 11.19 0.59
CA ILE A 84 11.09 10.04 -0.23
C ILE A 84 11.06 8.79 0.67
N ILE A 85 10.25 7.79 0.30
CA ILE A 85 10.21 6.54 1.06
C ILE A 85 11.51 5.79 0.78
N SER A 86 12.33 5.57 1.82
CA SER A 86 13.57 4.80 1.67
C SER A 86 13.24 3.32 1.55
N HIS A 87 13.76 2.65 0.52
CA HIS A 87 13.73 1.18 0.45
C HIS A 87 14.87 0.62 1.31
N SER A 88 14.54 -0.27 2.24
CA SER A 88 15.53 -1.08 2.95
C SER A 88 15.45 -2.50 2.37
N PRO A 89 16.54 -3.07 1.85
CA PRO A 89 16.48 -4.36 1.17
C PRO A 89 16.00 -5.48 2.12
N TRP A 90 15.08 -6.29 1.61
CA TRP A 90 14.56 -7.48 2.28
C TRP A 90 15.30 -8.74 1.79
N PRO A 91 15.56 -9.76 2.63
CA PRO A 91 15.28 -9.83 4.07
C PRO A 91 16.46 -9.34 4.92
N ILE A 92 16.14 -8.55 5.96
CA ILE A 92 16.93 -8.56 7.19
C ILE A 92 16.24 -9.61 8.07
N ILE A 93 16.94 -10.73 8.31
CA ILE A 93 16.66 -11.89 9.18
C ILE A 93 15.40 -11.79 10.06
N GLU A 94 14.60 -12.87 10.12
CA GLU A 94 13.40 -13.05 10.98
C GLU A 94 13.52 -12.42 12.39
N ASP A 95 13.27 -11.12 12.46
CA ASP A 95 13.20 -10.37 13.71
C ASP A 95 11.74 -10.39 14.17
N LYS A 96 11.48 -10.74 15.44
CA LYS A 96 10.16 -10.64 16.05
C LYS A 96 9.53 -9.26 15.85
N LYS A 97 10.35 -8.20 15.74
CA LYS A 97 9.91 -6.84 15.39
C LYS A 97 9.26 -6.77 14.00
N MET A 98 9.79 -7.49 13.01
CA MET A 98 9.25 -7.51 11.64
C MET A 98 7.90 -8.20 11.58
N LYS A 99 7.72 -9.33 12.30
CA LYS A 99 6.40 -9.97 12.40
C LYS A 99 5.36 -9.00 12.99
N LYS A 100 5.69 -8.30 14.07
CA LYS A 100 4.77 -7.33 14.70
C LYS A 100 4.39 -6.18 13.75
N LYS A 101 5.37 -5.65 12.99
CA LYS A 101 5.11 -4.63 11.96
C LYS A 101 4.17 -5.15 10.88
N ARG A 102 4.37 -6.40 10.44
CA ARG A 102 3.50 -7.05 9.47
C ARG A 102 2.08 -7.24 10.00
N ASP A 103 1.93 -7.80 11.20
CA ASP A 103 0.61 -7.99 11.83
C ASP A 103 -0.15 -6.63 11.96
N THR A 104 0.58 -5.57 12.32
CA THR A 104 0.01 -4.21 12.41
C THR A 104 -0.42 -3.69 11.05
N THR A 105 0.40 -3.90 10.02
CA THR A 105 0.09 -3.54 8.63
C THR A 105 -1.19 -4.21 8.17
N ASP A 106 -1.26 -5.53 8.31
CA ASP A 106 -2.34 -6.34 7.78
C ASP A 106 -3.67 -5.90 8.43
N LYS A 107 -3.64 -5.60 9.74
CA LYS A 107 -4.77 -5.03 10.47
C LYS A 107 -5.22 -3.68 9.89
N ILE A 108 -4.32 -2.71 9.78
CA ILE A 108 -4.67 -1.36 9.28
C ILE A 108 -5.16 -1.44 7.83
N TRP A 109 -4.52 -2.27 7.00
CA TRP A 109 -4.93 -2.49 5.62
C TRP A 109 -6.37 -3.00 5.53
N LYS A 110 -6.71 -4.00 6.34
CA LYS A 110 -8.05 -4.56 6.43
C LYS A 110 -9.08 -3.52 6.88
N GLU A 111 -8.74 -2.70 7.86
CA GLU A 111 -9.62 -1.63 8.35
C GLU A 111 -9.83 -0.52 7.29
N GLU A 112 -8.79 -0.13 6.56
CA GLU A 112 -8.85 0.94 5.57
C GLU A 112 -9.51 0.53 4.25
N PHE A 113 -9.24 -0.71 3.81
CA PHE A 113 -9.58 -1.17 2.45
C PHE A 113 -10.51 -2.38 2.42
N GLN A 114 -10.90 -2.93 3.58
CA GLN A 114 -11.80 -4.09 3.66
C GLN A 114 -11.29 -5.30 2.85
N SER A 115 -9.97 -5.44 2.75
CA SER A 115 -9.27 -6.48 2.00
C SER A 115 -8.02 -6.93 2.74
N GLU A 116 -7.44 -8.05 2.36
CA GLU A 116 -6.16 -8.53 2.90
C GLU A 116 -5.03 -8.10 1.97
N ILE A 117 -3.96 -7.48 2.48
CA ILE A 117 -2.86 -6.96 1.64
C ILE A 117 -2.21 -8.03 0.75
N SER A 118 -2.19 -9.30 1.22
CA SER A 118 -1.63 -10.46 0.50
C SER A 118 -2.40 -10.81 -0.77
N THR A 119 -3.71 -10.54 -0.79
CA THR A 119 -4.64 -10.94 -1.85
C THR A 119 -5.42 -9.77 -2.43
N ASP A 120 -5.09 -8.54 -2.02
CA ASP A 120 -5.70 -7.29 -2.46
C ASP A 120 -5.79 -7.19 -4.00
N HIS A 121 -4.72 -7.61 -4.69
CA HIS A 121 -4.64 -7.63 -6.15
C HIS A 121 -5.26 -8.87 -6.82
N LEU A 122 -5.67 -9.88 -6.04
CA LEU A 122 -6.02 -11.24 -6.49
C LEU A 122 -7.51 -11.61 -6.43
N TYR A 123 -8.34 -11.00 -5.60
CA TYR A 123 -9.70 -11.53 -5.42
C TYR A 123 -10.65 -11.31 -6.60
N ASN A 124 -10.97 -12.40 -7.31
CA ASN A 124 -12.35 -12.89 -7.46
C ASN A 124 -12.33 -14.38 -7.06
N THR A 125 -12.94 -14.76 -5.94
CA THR A 125 -13.29 -16.16 -5.64
C THR A 125 -14.50 -16.17 -4.70
N VAL A 126 -15.66 -15.74 -5.20
CA VAL A 126 -16.85 -16.54 -4.93
C VAL A 126 -16.69 -17.73 -5.86
N GLU A 127 -16.66 -18.92 -5.30
CA GLU A 127 -16.79 -20.16 -6.04
C GLU A 127 -17.93 -19.99 -7.04
N GLU A 128 -17.64 -20.10 -8.34
CA GLU A 128 -18.64 -20.57 -9.28
C GLU A 128 -18.96 -22.00 -8.85
N THR A 129 -19.89 -22.16 -7.91
CA THR A 129 -20.66 -23.39 -7.82
C THR A 129 -21.44 -23.47 -9.13
N TYR A 130 -20.94 -24.30 -10.04
CA TYR A 130 -21.73 -24.76 -11.17
C TYR A 130 -22.92 -25.53 -10.60
N ASP A 131 -24.12 -24.96 -10.72
CA ASP A 131 -25.39 -25.70 -10.68
C ASP A 131 -25.63 -26.40 -12.03
#